data_AF-A0A7C3BSP3-F1
#
_entry.id   AF-A0A7C3BSP3-F1
#
_cell.length_a   1.000
_cell.length_b   1.000
_cell.length_c   1.000
_cell.angle_alpha   90.00
_cell.angle_beta   90.00
_cell.angle_gamma   90.00
#
_symmetry.space_group_name_H-M   'P 1'
#
loop_
_entity.id
_entity.type
_entity.pdbx_description
1 polymer ?
#
loop_
_entity_poly.entity_id
_entity_poly.type
_entity_poly.pdbx_seq_one_letter_code
_entity_poly.pdbx_strand_id
1 'polypeptide(L)'
;MIKKRLISVLLVIGIFYFSFMILDRSLSIIYGFNFQPYGSYVPPGFTFWGHIGNGSAAALGLFLTFKLYDYATKRRKVFLRVLPFLIFAAIGALIPYFADSEHLAKNNMADTLPVYLLANDLYVFLTGVLAYRIARSNKVRVMVVAVMMVIFICVHFLVFAPMFPEFYWS
;
A
#
# COMPACT_ATOMS: atom_id res chain seq x y z
N MET A 1 -19.42 22.10 -0.68
CA MET A 1 -19.50 20.61 -0.75
C MET A 1 -18.30 19.98 -1.46
N ILE A 2 -17.84 20.53 -2.59
CA ILE A 2 -16.67 20.05 -3.38
C ILE A 2 -15.38 20.03 -2.54
N LYS A 3 -15.06 21.11 -1.82
CA LYS A 3 -13.85 21.19 -0.96
C LYS A 3 -13.76 20.05 0.06
N LYS A 4 -14.86 19.70 0.74
CA LYS A 4 -14.89 18.60 1.72
C LYS A 4 -14.64 17.22 1.09
N ARG A 5 -15.14 17.00 -0.12
CA ARG A 5 -14.92 15.76 -0.89
C ARG A 5 -13.47 15.67 -1.38
N LEU A 6 -12.92 16.76 -1.89
CA LEU A 6 -11.51 16.82 -2.31
C LEU A 6 -10.58 16.51 -1.13
N ILE A 7 -10.78 17.15 0.02
CA ILE A 7 -10.01 16.85 1.25
C ILE A 7 -10.12 15.38 1.62
N SER A 8 -11.33 14.81 1.59
CA SER A 8 -11.54 13.38 1.87
C SER A 8 -10.73 12.48 0.93
N VAL A 9 -10.68 12.79 -0.37
CA VAL A 9 -9.91 12.04 -1.36
C VAL A 9 -8.41 12.16 -1.10
N LEU A 10 -7.91 13.37 -0.90
CA LEU A 10 -6.50 13.62 -0.61
C LEU A 10 -6.04 12.89 0.66
N LEU A 11 -6.87 12.87 1.70
CA LEU A 11 -6.56 12.15 2.93
C LEU A 11 -6.52 10.64 2.73
N VAL A 12 -7.38 10.08 1.88
CA VAL A 12 -7.32 8.64 1.55
C VAL A 12 -6.06 8.34 0.75
N ILE A 13 -5.70 9.17 -0.24
CA ILE A 13 -4.44 9.05 -0.98
C ILE A 13 -3.26 9.11 -0.02
N GLY A 14 -3.28 10.04 0.95
CA GLY A 14 -2.26 10.15 1.98
C GLY A 14 -2.13 8.90 2.86
N ILE A 15 -3.26 8.29 3.26
CA ILE A 15 -3.26 7.01 4.00
C ILE A 15 -2.55 5.94 3.18
N PHE A 16 -2.95 5.75 1.91
CA PHE A 16 -2.33 4.75 1.05
C PHE A 16 -0.84 5.03 0.80
N TYR A 17 -0.48 6.28 0.50
CA TYR A 17 0.90 6.69 0.28
C TYR A 17 1.81 6.34 1.45
N PHE A 18 1.47 6.77 2.68
CA PHE A 18 2.28 6.43 3.85
C PHE A 18 2.23 4.93 4.16
N SER A 19 1.12 4.25 3.84
CA SER A 19 1.05 2.80 4.00
C SER A 19 2.09 2.09 3.15
N PHE A 20 2.19 2.45 1.87
CA PHE A 20 3.16 1.87 0.94
C PHE A 20 4.60 2.21 1.34
N MET A 21 4.86 3.45 1.77
CA MET A 21 6.19 3.83 2.29
C MET A 21 6.58 2.99 3.51
N ILE A 22 5.67 2.77 4.46
CA ILE A 22 5.94 1.92 5.64
C ILE A 22 6.16 0.47 5.21
N LEU A 23 5.30 -0.07 4.33
CA LEU A 23 5.39 -1.44 3.85
C LEU A 23 6.76 -1.69 3.19
N ASP A 24 7.14 -0.82 2.27
CA ASP A 24 8.37 -0.91 1.51
C ASP A 24 9.63 -0.89 2.41
N ARG A 25 9.66 0.02 3.39
CA ARG A 25 10.74 0.07 4.40
C ARG A 25 10.75 -1.17 5.27
N SER A 26 9.58 -1.63 5.70
CA SER A 26 9.45 -2.81 6.56
C SER A 26 9.91 -4.07 5.83
N LEU A 27 9.52 -4.23 4.57
CA LEU A 27 9.98 -5.33 3.72
C LEU A 27 11.49 -5.28 3.56
N SER A 28 12.06 -4.11 3.26
CA SER A 28 13.52 -3.99 3.11
C SER A 28 14.27 -4.34 4.39
N ILE A 29 13.75 -3.94 5.55
CA ILE A 29 14.31 -4.30 6.86
C ILE A 29 14.21 -5.82 7.09
N ILE A 30 13.04 -6.43 6.84
CA ILE A 30 12.78 -7.87 7.09
C ILE A 30 13.68 -8.73 6.22
N TYR A 31 13.83 -8.37 4.94
CA TYR A 31 14.58 -9.13 3.96
C TYR A 31 16.08 -8.82 3.97
N GLY A 32 16.49 -7.71 4.59
CA GLY A 32 17.90 -7.30 4.67
C GLY A 32 18.46 -6.73 3.37
N PHE A 33 17.62 -6.41 2.38
CA PHE A 33 17.99 -5.72 1.15
C PHE A 33 16.90 -4.73 0.74
N ASN A 34 17.28 -3.66 0.05
CA ASN A 34 16.38 -2.59 -0.32
C ASN A 34 15.57 -2.91 -1.58
N PHE A 35 14.23 -2.92 -1.46
CA PHE A 35 13.31 -3.18 -2.58
C PHE A 35 13.10 -1.97 -3.50
N GLN A 36 13.50 -0.77 -3.09
CA GLN A 36 13.28 0.40 -3.93
C GLN A 36 14.28 0.53 -5.07
N PRO A 37 13.83 0.94 -6.26
CA PRO A 37 14.74 1.42 -7.29
C PRO A 37 15.33 2.77 -6.83
N TYR A 38 16.57 2.72 -6.36
CA TYR A 38 17.35 3.90 -6.02
C TYR A 38 18.68 3.91 -6.76
N GLY A 39 19.12 5.10 -7.15
CA GLY A 39 20.38 5.31 -7.86
C GLY A 39 20.27 6.40 -8.91
N SER A 40 21.41 6.83 -9.43
CA SER A 40 21.49 7.88 -10.47
C SER A 40 20.80 7.51 -11.78
N TYR A 41 20.48 6.23 -11.99
CA TYR A 41 19.77 5.72 -13.16
C TYR A 41 18.24 5.86 -13.04
N VAL A 42 17.70 6.21 -11.87
CA VAL A 42 16.26 6.34 -11.63
C VAL A 42 15.84 7.81 -11.77
N PRO A 43 14.79 8.13 -12.55
CA PRO A 43 14.33 9.50 -12.70
C PRO A 43 13.97 10.15 -11.35
N PRO A 44 14.27 11.45 -11.16
CA PRO A 44 13.89 12.16 -9.94
C PRO A 44 12.40 12.03 -9.64
N GLY A 45 12.07 11.66 -8.40
CA GLY A 45 10.69 11.51 -7.95
C GLY A 45 10.00 10.20 -8.38
N PHE A 46 10.67 9.28 -9.07
CA PHE A 46 10.08 8.00 -9.47
C PHE A 46 9.45 7.23 -8.30
N THR A 47 10.16 7.13 -7.18
CA THR A 47 9.65 6.54 -5.93
C THR A 47 8.39 7.24 -5.44
N PHE A 48 8.43 8.57 -5.34
CA PHE A 48 7.31 9.36 -4.85
C PHE A 48 6.06 9.21 -5.74
N TRP A 49 6.25 9.38 -7.05
CA TRP A 49 5.18 9.25 -8.04
C TRP A 49 4.69 7.81 -8.19
N GLY A 50 5.58 6.83 -8.05
CA GLY A 50 5.26 5.41 -8.03
C GLY A 50 4.36 5.05 -6.85
N HIS A 51 4.72 5.49 -5.64
CA HIS A 51 3.90 5.26 -4.45
C HIS A 51 2.57 6.01 -4.48
N ILE A 52 2.53 7.23 -5.04
CA ILE A 52 1.26 7.94 -5.26
C ILE A 52 0.41 7.21 -6.31
N GLY A 53 0.99 6.78 -7.42
CA GLY A 53 0.29 6.10 -8.51
C GLY A 53 -0.28 4.75 -8.06
N ASN A 54 0.58 3.88 -7.51
CA ASN A 54 0.21 2.58 -6.97
C ASN A 54 -0.78 2.73 -5.81
N GLY A 55 -0.50 3.67 -4.89
CA GLY A 55 -1.39 4.00 -3.78
C GLY A 55 -2.77 4.46 -4.22
N SER A 56 -2.85 5.30 -5.26
CA SER A 56 -4.11 5.79 -5.81
C SER A 56 -4.90 4.70 -6.54
N ALA A 57 -4.21 3.84 -7.30
CA ALA A 57 -4.82 2.70 -7.97
C ALA A 57 -5.38 1.68 -6.95
N ALA A 58 -4.59 1.35 -5.92
CA ALA A 58 -5.02 0.47 -4.82
C ALA A 58 -6.22 1.07 -4.06
N ALA A 59 -6.17 2.37 -3.77
CA ALA A 59 -7.28 3.10 -3.16
C ALA A 59 -8.56 2.97 -4.00
N LEU A 60 -8.48 3.26 -5.30
CA LEU A 60 -9.62 3.13 -6.21
C LEU A 60 -10.16 1.70 -6.28
N GLY A 61 -9.28 0.71 -6.42
CA GLY A 61 -9.65 -0.71 -6.47
C GLY A 61 -10.41 -1.15 -5.21
N LEU A 62 -9.90 -0.79 -4.03
CA LEU A 62 -10.55 -1.13 -2.76
C LEU A 62 -11.84 -0.33 -2.53
N PHE A 63 -11.90 0.92 -2.98
CA PHE A 63 -13.14 1.69 -2.98
C PHE A 63 -14.23 0.99 -3.79
N LEU A 64 -13.94 0.57 -5.02
CA LEU A 64 -14.87 -0.14 -5.88
C LEU A 64 -15.27 -1.49 -5.28
N THR A 65 -14.30 -2.23 -4.72
CA THR A 65 -14.52 -3.51 -4.03
C THR A 65 -15.54 -3.35 -2.89
N PHE A 66 -15.32 -2.37 -2.00
CA PHE A 66 -16.23 -2.11 -0.89
C PHE A 66 -17.60 -1.57 -1.32
N LYS A 67 -17.65 -0.76 -2.38
CA LYS A 67 -18.92 -0.29 -2.96
C LYS A 67 -19.75 -1.43 -3.52
N LEU A 68 -19.13 -2.35 -4.24
CA LEU A 68 -19.80 -3.51 -4.80
C LEU A 68 -20.30 -4.45 -3.68
N TYR A 69 -19.47 -4.67 -2.65
CA TYR A 69 -19.88 -5.39 -1.45
C TYR A 69 -21.10 -4.77 -0.77
N ASP A 70 -21.11 -3.45 -0.56
CA ASP A 70 -22.23 -2.75 0.08
C ASP A 70 -23.52 -2.86 -0.75
N TYR A 71 -23.39 -2.73 -2.08
CA TYR A 71 -24.51 -2.90 -3.00
C TYR A 71 -25.08 -4.32 -2.94
N ALA A 72 -24.23 -5.35 -3.02
CA ALA A 72 -24.62 -6.75 -2.91
C ALA A 72 -25.25 -7.07 -1.55
N THR A 73 -24.75 -6.45 -0.49
CA THR A 73 -25.29 -6.57 0.87
C THR A 73 -26.72 -6.10 0.94
N LYS A 74 -26.99 -4.89 0.42
CA LYS A 74 -28.36 -4.32 0.33
C LYS A 74 -29.31 -5.17 -0.49
N ARG A 75 -28.82 -5.80 -1.56
CA ARG A 75 -29.61 -6.68 -2.44
C ARG A 75 -29.75 -8.12 -1.91
N ARG A 76 -29.18 -8.46 -0.75
CA ARG A 76 -29.15 -9.82 -0.16
C ARG A 76 -28.61 -10.90 -1.10
N LYS A 77 -27.75 -10.54 -2.07
CA LYS A 77 -27.14 -11.48 -3.02
C LYS A 77 -25.78 -11.95 -2.52
N VAL A 78 -25.72 -13.14 -1.92
CA VAL A 78 -24.50 -13.70 -1.30
C VAL A 78 -23.35 -13.81 -2.30
N PHE A 79 -23.60 -14.34 -3.51
CA PHE A 79 -22.59 -14.45 -4.56
C PHE A 79 -21.90 -13.11 -4.88
N LEU A 80 -22.69 -12.04 -5.02
CA LEU A 80 -22.17 -10.70 -5.31
C LEU A 80 -21.46 -10.05 -4.12
N ARG A 81 -21.55 -10.61 -2.89
CA ARG A 81 -20.77 -10.15 -1.74
C ARG A 81 -19.35 -10.72 -1.75
N VAL A 82 -19.19 -11.94 -2.25
CA VAL A 82 -17.90 -12.65 -2.26
C VAL A 82 -17.11 -12.30 -3.52
N LEU A 83 -17.79 -12.16 -4.65
CA LEU A 83 -17.19 -11.85 -5.95
C LEU A 83 -16.20 -10.66 -5.95
N PRO A 84 -16.47 -9.52 -5.30
CA PRO A 84 -15.53 -8.38 -5.31
C PRO A 84 -14.20 -8.71 -4.65
N PHE A 85 -14.21 -9.52 -3.59
CA PHE A 85 -12.99 -9.95 -2.90
C PHE A 85 -12.24 -11.01 -3.70
N LEU A 86 -12.95 -11.89 -4.39
CA LEU A 86 -12.33 -12.83 -5.33
C LEU A 86 -11.67 -12.11 -6.50
N ILE A 87 -12.33 -11.08 -7.06
CA ILE A 87 -11.73 -10.24 -8.11
C ILE A 87 -10.52 -9.50 -7.58
N PHE A 88 -10.60 -8.92 -6.38
CA PHE A 88 -9.46 -8.24 -5.75
C PHE A 88 -8.27 -9.22 -5.57
N ALA A 89 -8.52 -10.40 -4.99
CA ALA A 89 -7.49 -11.41 -4.78
C ALA A 89 -6.94 -11.97 -6.10
N ALA A 90 -7.79 -12.16 -7.12
CA ALA A 90 -7.35 -12.60 -8.44
C ALA A 90 -6.51 -11.54 -9.14
N ILE A 91 -6.88 -10.26 -9.03
CA ILE A 91 -6.06 -9.16 -9.56
C ILE A 91 -4.73 -9.12 -8.81
N GLY A 92 -4.71 -9.18 -7.48
CA GLY A 92 -3.47 -9.25 -6.68
C GLY A 92 -2.56 -10.39 -7.13
N ALA A 93 -3.11 -11.60 -7.26
CA ALA A 93 -2.38 -12.77 -7.75
C ALA A 93 -1.90 -12.67 -9.21
N LEU A 94 -2.54 -11.84 -10.04
CA LEU A 94 -2.21 -11.64 -11.45
C LEU A 94 -1.36 -10.39 -11.69
N ILE A 95 -1.15 -9.53 -10.68
CA ILE A 95 -0.22 -8.41 -10.80
C ILE A 95 1.17 -9.02 -10.96
N PRO A 96 1.86 -8.72 -12.06
CA PRO A 96 3.20 -9.22 -12.27
C PRO A 96 4.16 -8.52 -11.30
N TYR A 97 4.43 -9.16 -10.15
CA TYR A 97 5.51 -8.77 -9.23
C TYR A 97 6.88 -9.13 -9.81
N PHE A 98 7.07 -9.03 -11.14
CA PHE A 98 8.27 -9.52 -11.81
C PHE A 98 9.53 -8.85 -11.27
N ALA A 99 9.50 -7.54 -11.03
CA ALA A 99 10.61 -6.81 -10.42
C ALA A 99 10.97 -7.35 -9.02
N ASP A 100 9.97 -7.50 -8.15
CA ASP A 100 10.18 -8.00 -6.78
C ASP A 100 10.60 -9.47 -6.77
N SER A 101 10.02 -10.30 -7.64
CA SER A 101 10.36 -11.72 -7.77
C SER A 101 11.78 -11.94 -8.28
N GLU A 102 12.22 -11.14 -9.27
CA GLU A 102 13.61 -11.15 -9.73
C GLU A 102 14.55 -10.66 -8.64
N HIS A 103 14.15 -9.65 -7.88
CA HIS A 103 14.96 -9.11 -6.80
C HIS A 103 15.11 -10.10 -5.63
N LEU A 104 14.03 -10.77 -5.24
CA LEU A 104 14.03 -11.87 -4.28
C LEU A 104 14.93 -13.01 -4.76
N ALA A 105 14.81 -13.42 -6.02
CA ALA A 105 15.63 -14.49 -6.59
C ALA A 105 17.14 -14.13 -6.61
N LYS A 106 17.48 -12.89 -6.99
CA LYS A 106 18.88 -12.40 -6.99
C LYS A 106 19.51 -12.39 -5.60
N ASN A 107 18.69 -12.30 -4.55
CA ASN A 107 19.14 -12.32 -3.15
C ASN A 107 18.95 -13.69 -2.46
N ASN A 108 18.76 -14.77 -3.24
CA ASN A 108 18.54 -16.14 -2.73
C ASN A 108 17.30 -16.30 -1.82
N MET A 109 16.24 -15.52 -2.07
CA MET A 109 14.98 -15.56 -1.32
C MET A 109 13.76 -15.83 -2.22
N ALA A 110 13.95 -16.56 -3.33
CA ALA A 110 12.86 -16.88 -4.25
C ALA A 110 11.73 -17.70 -3.59
N ASP A 111 12.07 -18.52 -2.60
CA ASP A 111 11.16 -19.38 -1.85
C ASP A 111 10.19 -18.59 -0.95
N THR A 112 10.52 -17.33 -0.61
CA THR A 112 9.65 -16.48 0.22
C THR A 112 8.59 -15.75 -0.60
N LEU A 113 8.63 -15.80 -1.94
CA LEU A 113 7.72 -15.09 -2.83
C LEU A 113 6.24 -15.29 -2.45
N PRO A 114 5.74 -16.51 -2.16
CA PRO A 114 4.34 -16.68 -1.75
C PRO A 114 3.98 -15.89 -0.47
N VAL A 115 4.89 -15.87 0.51
CA VAL A 115 4.70 -15.14 1.77
C VAL A 115 4.73 -13.63 1.52
N TYR A 116 5.65 -13.17 0.67
CA TYR A 116 5.75 -11.78 0.24
C TYR A 116 4.44 -11.28 -0.39
N LEU A 117 3.92 -12.03 -1.36
CA LEU A 117 2.68 -11.71 -2.07
C LEU A 117 1.49 -11.62 -1.12
N LEU A 118 1.32 -12.65 -0.27
CA LEU A 118 0.22 -12.69 0.70
C LEU A 118 0.30 -11.54 1.71
N ALA A 119 1.50 -11.21 2.21
CA ALA A 119 1.70 -10.12 3.14
C ALA A 119 1.39 -8.76 2.50
N ASN A 120 1.82 -8.54 1.25
CA ASN A 120 1.56 -7.32 0.51
C ASN A 120 0.04 -7.13 0.26
N ASP A 121 -0.63 -8.15 -0.28
CA ASP A 121 -2.07 -8.12 -0.54
C ASP A 121 -2.89 -7.90 0.72
N LEU A 122 -2.53 -8.59 1.81
CA LEU A 122 -3.19 -8.42 3.10
C LEU A 122 -2.99 -7.00 3.62
N TYR A 123 -1.78 -6.46 3.52
CA TYR A 123 -1.47 -5.10 3.98
C TYR A 123 -2.24 -4.03 3.19
N VAL A 124 -2.31 -4.17 1.86
CA VAL A 124 -3.09 -3.29 0.98
C VAL A 124 -4.58 -3.38 1.32
N PHE A 125 -5.11 -4.58 1.50
CA PHE A 125 -6.50 -4.78 1.91
C PHE A 125 -6.82 -4.12 3.26
N LEU A 126 -5.98 -4.35 4.28
CA LEU A 126 -6.13 -3.76 5.61
C LEU A 126 -6.04 -2.23 5.56
N THR A 127 -5.17 -1.68 4.71
CA THR A 127 -5.11 -0.24 4.45
C THR A 127 -6.44 0.29 3.90
N GLY A 128 -7.08 -0.44 2.97
CA GLY A 128 -8.42 -0.12 2.50
C GLY A 128 -9.48 -0.18 3.59
N VAL A 129 -9.44 -1.21 4.44
CA VAL A 129 -10.36 -1.33 5.59
C VAL A 129 -10.19 -0.11 6.51
N LEU A 130 -8.94 0.26 6.82
CA LEU A 130 -8.63 1.46 7.60
C LEU A 130 -9.19 2.73 6.95
N ALA A 131 -8.88 2.96 5.67
CA ALA A 131 -9.25 4.20 4.97
C ALA A 131 -10.77 4.35 4.73
N TYR A 132 -11.45 3.25 4.41
CA TYR A 132 -12.85 3.28 3.94
C TYR A 132 -13.87 2.79 4.96
N ARG A 133 -13.49 1.92 5.91
CA ARG A 133 -14.42 1.32 6.88
C ARG A 133 -14.24 1.86 8.29
N ILE A 134 -13.01 2.17 8.70
CA ILE A 134 -12.67 2.62 10.05
C ILE A 134 -12.57 4.15 10.11
N ALA A 135 -11.74 4.78 9.27
CA ALA A 135 -11.50 6.22 9.23
C ALA A 135 -12.63 6.97 8.49
N ARG A 136 -13.83 6.96 9.08
CA ARG A 136 -15.06 7.44 8.43
C ARG A 136 -15.18 8.96 8.32
N SER A 137 -14.44 9.73 9.12
CA SER A 137 -14.48 11.20 9.12
C SER A 137 -13.14 11.81 8.72
N ASN A 138 -13.16 13.02 8.16
CA ASN A 138 -11.92 13.73 7.80
C ASN A 138 -11.03 13.96 9.04
N LYS A 139 -11.62 14.21 10.22
CA LYS A 139 -10.85 14.36 11.48
C LYS A 139 -10.06 13.09 11.80
N VAL A 140 -10.71 11.92 11.72
CA VAL A 140 -10.04 10.63 11.97
C VAL A 140 -8.99 10.36 10.90
N ARG A 141 -9.28 10.64 9.62
CA ARG A 141 -8.30 10.44 8.54
C ARG A 141 -7.06 11.32 8.69
N VAL A 142 -7.23 12.59 9.10
CA VAL A 142 -6.09 13.46 9.42
C VAL A 142 -5.24 12.84 10.53
N MET A 143 -5.87 12.35 11.60
CA MET A 143 -5.14 11.66 12.67
C MET A 143 -4.42 10.41 12.17
N VAL A 144 -5.06 9.58 11.36
CA VAL A 144 -4.44 8.38 10.77
C VAL A 144 -3.23 8.76 9.92
N VAL A 145 -3.36 9.75 9.02
CA VAL A 145 -2.24 10.24 8.21
C VAL A 145 -1.10 10.74 9.09
N ALA A 146 -1.39 11.53 10.11
CA ALA A 146 -0.38 12.03 11.04
C ALA A 146 0.35 10.89 11.78
N VAL A 147 -0.39 9.91 12.29
CA VAL A 147 0.18 8.73 12.95
C VAL A 147 1.03 7.91 11.98
N MET A 148 0.56 7.66 10.75
CA MET A 148 1.32 6.93 9.75
C MET A 148 2.58 7.69 9.33
N MET A 149 2.53 9.01 9.23
CA MET A 149 3.73 9.83 8.98
C MET A 149 4.77 9.66 10.09
N VAL A 150 4.34 9.69 11.37
CA VAL A 150 5.23 9.45 12.50
C VAL A 150 5.81 8.04 12.46
N ILE A 151 4.97 7.02 12.23
CA ILE A 151 5.42 5.62 12.10
C ILE A 151 6.45 5.51 10.98
N PHE A 152 6.17 6.10 9.80
CA PHE A 152 7.10 6.10 8.68
C PHE A 152 8.45 6.73 9.07
N ILE A 153 8.45 7.91 9.69
CA ILE A 153 9.67 8.59 10.14
C ILE A 153 10.46 7.70 11.11
N CYS A 154 9.77 7.08 12.08
CA CYS A 154 10.41 6.17 13.02
C CYS A 154 11.01 4.94 12.33
N VAL A 155 10.24 4.25 11.49
CA VAL A 155 10.72 3.06 10.75
C VAL A 155 11.88 3.45 9.83
N HIS A 156 11.79 4.58 9.14
CA HIS A 156 12.81 5.05 8.23
C HIS A 156 14.10 5.43 8.96
N PHE A 157 14.06 6.38 9.89
CA PHE A 157 15.29 6.93 10.48
C PHE A 157 15.86 6.11 11.63
N LEU A 158 15.04 5.36 12.37
CA LEU A 158 15.53 4.58 13.52
C LEU A 158 15.96 3.16 13.14
N VAL A 159 15.49 2.62 12.01
CA VAL A 159 15.74 1.23 11.64
C VAL A 159 16.27 1.11 10.21
N PHE A 160 15.55 1.60 9.21
CA PHE A 160 15.93 1.41 7.81
C PHE A 160 17.22 2.15 7.42
N ALA A 161 17.32 3.45 7.69
CA ALA A 161 18.47 4.27 7.31
C ALA A 161 19.78 3.83 7.98
N PRO A 162 19.80 3.37 9.24
CA PRO A 162 20.97 2.70 9.81
C PRO A 162 21.39 1.41 9.10
N MET A 163 20.42 0.63 8.59
CA MET A 163 20.69 -0.60 7.83
C MET A 163 21.12 -0.33 6.39
N PHE A 164 20.62 0.74 5.77
CA PHE A 164 20.91 1.15 4.40
C PHE A 164 21.30 2.64 4.34
N PRO A 165 22.53 2.99 4.77
CA PRO A 165 22.98 4.39 4.91
C PRO A 165 22.95 5.19 3.60
N GLU A 166 23.12 4.51 2.46
CA GLU A 166 23.02 5.09 1.12
C GLU A 166 21.63 5.68 0.81
N PHE A 167 20.61 5.29 1.58
CA PHE A 167 19.22 5.70 1.42
C PHE A 167 18.71 6.60 2.56
N TYR A 168 19.62 7.20 3.34
CA TYR A 168 19.27 8.01 4.51
C TYR A 168 18.23 9.12 4.23
N TRP A 169 18.35 9.80 3.08
CA TRP A 169 17.47 10.92 2.69
C TRP A 169 16.40 10.55 1.65
N SER A 170 16.15 9.26 1.44
CA SER A 170 15.27 8.75 0.38
C SER A 170 13.82 8.47 0.79
#